data_AF-A0A451A9Y6-F1
#
_entry.id   AF-A0A451A9Y6-F1
#
_cell.length_a   1.000
_cell.length_b   1.000
_cell.length_c   1.000
_cell.angle_alpha   90.00
_cell.angle_beta   90.00
_cell.angle_gamma   90.00
#
_symmetry.space_group_name_H-M   'P 1'
#
loop_
_entity.id
_entity.type
_entity.pdbx_description
1 polymer ?
#
loop_
_entity_poly.entity_id
_entity_poly.type
_entity_poly.pdbx_seq_one_letter_code
_entity_poly.pdbx_strand_id
1 'polypeptide(L)'
;MIVIPAGEFRMGSPQDEPKRDFDEGPQHRVRIKYRFALGVTEVTFEEYARFVRATGRELPSDSDWGRGKHPVINVSWIDATEYTQWLIRQTGKQYRLPTEAEWEYAARTGTTTPFSTGDCITTSQANYYGKSNYANCGVKTGVYRGKTVPTGSLPANPWDLPWDARKCLGMDRRLLAWRLQKCSL
;
A
#
# COMPACT_ATOMS: atom_id res chain seq x y z
N MET A 1 4.94 -9.98 -7.78
CA MET A 1 3.47 -9.91 -8.00
C MET A 1 2.83 -11.14 -7.38
N ILE A 2 1.66 -10.99 -6.77
CA ILE A 2 0.85 -12.11 -6.26
C ILE A 2 -0.56 -12.04 -6.86
N VAL A 3 -1.20 -13.19 -7.11
CA VAL A 3 -2.56 -13.26 -7.65
C VAL A 3 -3.59 -13.18 -6.52
N ILE A 4 -4.42 -12.15 -6.58
CA ILE A 4 -5.57 -11.94 -5.71
C ILE A 4 -6.80 -12.60 -6.35
N PRO A 5 -7.55 -13.44 -5.61
CA PRO A 5 -8.74 -14.10 -6.14
C PRO A 5 -9.88 -13.10 -6.38
N ALA A 6 -10.85 -13.51 -7.19
CA ALA A 6 -12.14 -12.80 -7.25
C ALA A 6 -12.91 -13.03 -5.94
N GLY A 7 -13.75 -12.09 -5.55
CA GLY A 7 -14.59 -12.22 -4.36
C GLY A 7 -15.37 -10.98 -4.04
N GLU A 8 -15.89 -10.93 -2.82
CA GLU A 8 -16.62 -9.77 -2.31
C GLU A 8 -16.16 -9.43 -0.91
N PHE A 9 -16.31 -8.16 -0.55
CA PHE A 9 -16.01 -7.67 0.79
C PHE A 9 -16.86 -6.44 1.12
N ARG A 10 -16.78 -6.02 2.38
CA ARG A 10 -17.38 -4.78 2.86
C ARG A 10 -16.29 -3.70 2.85
N MET A 11 -16.44 -2.74 1.94
CA MET A 11 -15.54 -1.60 1.79
C MET A 11 -15.95 -0.48 2.75
N GLY A 12 -14.98 0.26 3.29
CA GLY A 12 -15.18 1.30 4.29
C GLY A 12 -15.20 0.78 5.74
N SER A 13 -15.28 1.69 6.70
CA SER A 13 -15.24 1.38 8.14
C SER A 13 -16.61 1.55 8.84
N PRO A 14 -16.90 0.74 9.88
CA PRO A 14 -18.06 0.92 10.74
C PRO A 14 -18.12 2.33 11.34
N GLN A 15 -19.33 2.84 11.61
CA GLN A 15 -19.51 4.20 12.12
C GLN A 15 -18.86 4.42 13.49
N ASP A 16 -18.72 3.36 14.27
CA ASP A 16 -18.09 3.31 15.59
C ASP A 16 -16.61 2.86 15.55
N GLU A 17 -16.02 2.63 14.36
CA GLU A 17 -14.59 2.30 14.25
C GLU A 17 -13.75 3.46 14.81
N PRO A 18 -12.89 3.20 15.81
CA PRO A 18 -12.08 4.25 16.38
C PRO A 18 -11.19 4.91 15.34
N LYS A 19 -11.11 6.25 15.43
CA LYS A 19 -10.29 7.08 14.55
C LYS A 19 -10.70 7.04 13.06
N ARG A 20 -11.89 6.53 12.73
CA ARG A 20 -12.49 6.63 11.39
C ARG A 20 -12.59 8.09 10.92
N ASP A 21 -12.26 8.35 9.66
CA ASP A 21 -12.50 9.60 8.95
C ASP A 21 -13.91 9.65 8.31
N PHE A 22 -14.38 10.87 7.98
CA PHE A 22 -15.76 11.07 7.50
C PHE A 22 -16.02 10.40 6.14
N ASP A 23 -15.00 10.30 5.28
CA ASP A 23 -15.06 9.75 3.92
C ASP A 23 -14.89 8.23 3.85
N GLU A 24 -14.70 7.55 4.98
CA GLU A 24 -14.57 6.08 5.01
C GLU A 24 -15.91 5.33 4.99
N GLY A 25 -17.02 6.01 4.72
CA GLY A 25 -18.35 5.38 4.72
C GLY A 25 -19.38 6.08 3.83
N PRO A 26 -20.60 5.55 3.77
CA PRO A 26 -21.08 4.36 4.48
C PRO A 26 -20.42 3.08 3.97
N GLN A 27 -20.34 2.08 4.84
CA GLN A 27 -19.89 0.75 4.42
C GLN A 27 -20.82 0.19 3.35
N HIS A 28 -20.23 -0.37 2.29
CA HIS A 28 -20.98 -0.95 1.19
C HIS A 28 -20.31 -2.22 0.68
N ARG A 29 -21.10 -3.12 0.07
CA ARG A 29 -20.57 -4.34 -0.52
C ARG A 29 -19.95 -4.04 -1.87
N VAL A 30 -18.73 -4.51 -2.06
CA VAL A 30 -18.02 -4.44 -3.35
C VAL A 30 -17.67 -5.85 -3.80
N ARG A 31 -17.93 -6.13 -5.08
CA ARG A 31 -17.61 -7.43 -5.71
C ARG A 31 -16.50 -7.25 -6.75
N ILE A 32 -15.34 -7.82 -6.46
CA ILE A 32 -14.23 -7.96 -7.41
C ILE A 32 -14.51 -9.19 -8.28
N LYS A 33 -15.01 -8.95 -9.50
CA LYS A 33 -15.52 -10.00 -10.40
C LYS A 33 -14.42 -10.85 -11.07
N TYR A 34 -13.16 -10.46 -10.95
CA TYR A 34 -12.04 -11.07 -11.66
C TYR A 34 -10.85 -11.25 -10.74
N ARG A 35 -9.97 -12.19 -11.08
CA ARG A 35 -8.66 -12.31 -10.46
C ARG A 35 -7.76 -11.21 -10.99
N PHE A 36 -6.90 -10.66 -10.15
CA PHE A 36 -5.89 -9.69 -10.58
C PHE A 36 -4.58 -9.96 -9.87
N ALA A 37 -3.47 -9.44 -10.38
CA ALA A 37 -2.20 -9.56 -9.70
C ALA A 37 -1.78 -8.22 -9.09
N LEU A 38 -1.29 -8.21 -7.85
CA LEU A 38 -0.84 -7.02 -7.14
C LEU A 38 0.66 -7.13 -6.80
N GLY A 39 1.35 -6.00 -6.74
CA GLY A 39 2.70 -5.90 -6.21
C GLY A 39 2.75 -6.45 -4.79
N VAL A 40 3.70 -7.36 -4.55
CA VAL A 40 3.94 -7.93 -3.21
C VAL A 40 4.45 -6.82 -2.29
N THR A 41 5.28 -5.95 -2.84
CA THR A 41 5.81 -4.75 -2.22
C THR A 41 5.42 -3.50 -3.01
N GLU A 42 5.60 -2.34 -2.38
CA GLU A 42 5.67 -1.04 -3.04
C GLU A 42 6.78 -1.03 -4.10
N VAL A 43 6.66 -0.14 -5.09
CA VAL A 43 7.75 0.10 -6.04
C VAL A 43 8.92 0.73 -5.30
N THR A 44 10.10 0.15 -5.47
CA THR A 44 11.33 0.60 -4.82
C THR A 44 12.04 1.71 -5.60
N PHE A 45 12.93 2.45 -4.94
CA PHE A 45 13.83 3.38 -5.62
C PHE A 45 14.71 2.68 -6.67
N GLU A 46 15.15 1.46 -6.40
CA GLU A 46 15.96 0.67 -7.33
C GLU A 46 15.19 0.35 -8.62
N GLU A 47 13.93 -0.06 -8.50
CA GLU A 47 13.06 -0.34 -9.65
C GLU A 47 12.70 0.94 -10.40
N TYR A 48 12.37 2.02 -9.68
CA TYR A 48 12.02 3.30 -10.27
C TYR A 48 13.21 3.95 -10.99
N ALA A 49 14.44 3.74 -10.50
CA ALA A 49 15.65 4.21 -11.17
C ALA A 49 15.85 3.62 -12.58
N ARG A 50 15.26 2.46 -12.88
CA ARG A 50 15.28 1.88 -14.23
C ARG A 50 14.41 2.69 -15.20
N PHE A 51 13.24 3.12 -14.73
CA PHE A 51 12.36 4.03 -15.48
C PHE A 51 13.05 5.37 -15.73
N VAL A 52 13.57 5.99 -14.67
CA VAL A 52 14.28 7.28 -14.72
C VAL A 52 15.42 7.25 -15.74
N ARG A 53 16.25 6.20 -15.71
CA ARG A 53 17.36 6.01 -16.67
C ARG A 53 16.88 5.85 -18.09
N ALA A 54 15.79 5.10 -18.31
CA ALA A 54 15.24 4.85 -19.63
C ALA A 54 14.56 6.09 -20.25
N THR A 55 14.06 7.02 -19.42
CA THR A 55 13.34 8.22 -19.87
C THR A 55 14.14 9.51 -19.76
N GLY A 56 15.34 9.49 -19.18
CA GLY A 56 16.14 10.68 -18.90
C GLY A 56 15.49 11.63 -17.88
N ARG A 57 14.62 11.10 -17.01
CA ARG A 57 14.00 11.91 -15.94
C ARG A 57 14.96 12.11 -14.78
N GLU A 58 14.58 12.97 -13.86
CA GLU A 58 15.27 13.08 -12.57
C GLU A 58 14.71 12.05 -11.58
N LEU A 59 15.60 11.50 -10.76
CA LEU A 59 15.19 10.63 -9.66
C LEU A 59 14.62 11.51 -8.54
N PRO A 60 13.41 11.22 -8.02
CA PRO A 60 12.82 12.01 -6.95
C PRO A 60 13.70 11.98 -5.69
N SER A 61 13.63 13.05 -4.90
CA SER A 61 14.30 13.12 -3.60
C SER A 61 13.80 12.01 -2.67
N ASP A 62 14.70 11.40 -1.92
CA ASP A 62 14.37 10.44 -0.86
C ASP A 62 14.20 11.10 0.50
N SER A 63 14.35 12.43 0.60
CA SER A 63 14.18 13.17 1.86
C SER A 63 15.03 12.62 3.02
N ASP A 64 16.17 11.98 2.73
CA ASP A 64 17.01 11.23 3.67
C ASP A 64 16.29 10.05 4.36
N TRP A 65 15.19 9.55 3.79
CA TRP A 65 14.39 8.44 4.32
C TRP A 65 14.84 7.07 3.83
N GLY A 66 15.69 7.03 2.80
CA GLY A 66 16.33 5.81 2.30
C GLY A 66 16.18 5.60 0.79
N ARG A 67 17.12 4.85 0.21
CA ARG A 67 17.22 4.53 -1.24
C ARG A 67 17.20 3.02 -1.48
N GLY A 68 17.44 2.60 -2.72
CA GLY A 68 17.57 1.20 -3.10
C GLY A 68 16.26 0.46 -2.91
N LYS A 69 16.23 -0.49 -1.97
CA LYS A 69 15.06 -1.32 -1.65
C LYS A 69 13.98 -0.61 -0.82
N HIS A 70 14.18 0.66 -0.48
CA HIS A 70 13.13 1.48 0.13
C HIS A 70 12.06 1.85 -0.92
N PRO A 71 10.79 2.03 -0.51
CA PRO A 71 9.75 2.48 -1.42
C PRO A 71 10.12 3.85 -2.01
N VAL A 72 9.88 4.02 -3.31
CA VAL A 72 10.01 5.34 -3.93
C VAL A 72 8.96 6.28 -3.34
N ILE A 73 9.40 7.49 -2.98
CA ILE A 73 8.56 8.55 -2.41
C ILE A 73 8.71 9.82 -3.24
N ASN A 74 7.87 10.83 -2.96
CA ASN A 74 7.87 12.12 -3.65
C ASN A 74 7.62 12.02 -5.16
N VAL A 75 6.61 11.25 -5.53
CA VAL A 75 6.24 11.02 -6.92
C VAL A 75 4.75 11.24 -7.09
N SER A 76 4.37 11.84 -8.21
CA SER A 76 2.99 12.20 -8.48
C SER A 76 2.18 11.01 -9.01
N TRP A 77 0.85 11.15 -9.04
CA TRP A 77 -0.03 10.17 -9.70
C TRP A 77 0.28 10.05 -11.20
N ILE A 78 0.67 11.17 -11.84
CA ILE A 78 1.03 11.21 -13.25
C ILE A 78 2.29 10.37 -13.48
N ASP A 79 3.33 10.59 -12.68
CA ASP A 79 4.57 9.82 -12.76
C ASP A 79 4.34 8.32 -12.52
N ALA A 80 3.52 7.96 -11.53
CA ALA A 80 3.18 6.56 -11.25
C ALA A 80 2.44 5.92 -12.43
N THR A 81 1.56 6.67 -13.09
CA THR A 81 0.87 6.23 -14.30
C THR A 81 1.86 6.06 -15.47
N GLU A 82 2.75 7.02 -15.70
CA GLU A 82 3.76 6.93 -16.76
C GLU A 82 4.75 5.80 -16.54
N TYR A 83 5.11 5.53 -15.28
CA TYR A 83 5.89 4.36 -14.89
C TYR A 83 5.18 3.05 -15.27
N THR A 84 3.86 2.93 -15.02
CA THR A 84 3.10 1.74 -15.45
C THR A 84 3.06 1.60 -16.97
N GLN A 85 2.93 2.70 -17.71
CA GLN A 85 2.97 2.70 -19.17
C GLN A 85 4.34 2.30 -19.72
N TRP A 86 5.41 2.77 -19.09
CA TRP A 86 6.77 2.34 -19.41
C TRP A 86 6.94 0.84 -19.15
N LEU A 87 6.50 0.32 -17.99
CA LEU A 87 6.56 -1.11 -17.70
C LEU A 87 5.78 -1.97 -18.72
N ILE A 88 4.63 -1.49 -19.19
CA ILE A 88 3.89 -2.16 -20.27
C ILE A 88 4.77 -2.30 -21.50
N ARG A 89 5.41 -1.19 -21.94
CA ARG A 89 6.31 -1.21 -23.11
C ARG A 89 7.52 -2.11 -22.91
N GLN A 90 8.09 -2.16 -21.70
CA GLN A 90 9.29 -2.97 -21.43
C GLN A 90 9.01 -4.47 -21.36
N THR A 91 7.80 -4.87 -20.96
CA THR A 91 7.50 -6.28 -20.62
C THR A 91 6.48 -6.93 -21.52
N GLY A 92 5.74 -6.14 -22.30
CA GLY A 92 4.55 -6.60 -23.05
C GLY A 92 3.41 -7.07 -22.15
N LYS A 93 3.45 -6.82 -20.84
CA LYS A 93 2.41 -7.17 -19.88
C LYS A 93 1.57 -5.95 -19.51
N GLN A 94 0.30 -6.16 -19.20
CA GLN A 94 -0.58 -5.08 -18.78
C GLN A 94 -0.32 -4.71 -17.32
N TYR A 95 0.04 -3.45 -17.07
CA TYR A 95 0.19 -2.87 -15.73
C TYR A 95 -0.69 -1.64 -15.57
N ARG A 96 -1.17 -1.41 -14.35
CA ARG A 96 -1.88 -0.20 -13.95
C ARG A 96 -1.77 0.04 -12.45
N LEU A 97 -2.27 1.18 -11.98
CA LEU A 97 -2.56 1.37 -10.56
C LEU A 97 -3.80 0.57 -10.17
N PRO A 98 -3.86 0.02 -8.94
CA PRO A 98 -5.07 -0.59 -8.42
C PRO A 98 -6.15 0.47 -8.21
N THR A 99 -7.41 0.06 -8.37
CA THR A 99 -8.52 0.87 -7.88
C THR A 99 -8.51 0.86 -6.35
N GLU A 100 -9.16 1.84 -5.73
CA GLU A 100 -9.31 1.90 -4.27
C GLU A 100 -9.94 0.61 -3.73
N ALA A 101 -10.99 0.11 -4.38
CA ALA A 101 -11.66 -1.14 -4.04
C ALA A 101 -10.74 -2.37 -4.12
N GLU A 102 -9.94 -2.50 -5.18
CA GLU A 102 -8.99 -3.62 -5.31
C GLU A 102 -7.90 -3.56 -4.25
N TRP A 103 -7.43 -2.36 -3.96
CA TRP A 103 -6.41 -2.15 -2.95
C TRP A 103 -6.94 -2.46 -1.54
N GLU A 104 -8.13 -1.98 -1.18
CA GLU A 104 -8.73 -2.27 0.14
C GLU A 104 -9.10 -3.74 0.28
N TYR A 105 -9.60 -4.37 -0.79
CA TYR A 105 -9.88 -5.81 -0.82
C TYR A 105 -8.62 -6.64 -0.51
N ALA A 106 -7.50 -6.30 -1.15
CA ALA A 106 -6.22 -6.95 -0.92
C ALA A 106 -5.64 -6.65 0.47
N ALA A 107 -5.82 -5.43 0.96
CA ALA A 107 -5.34 -5.02 2.28
C ALA A 107 -6.06 -5.76 3.41
N ARG A 108 -7.39 -5.92 3.32
CA ARG A 108 -8.21 -6.55 4.38
C ARG A 108 -7.97 -8.05 4.51
N THR A 109 -7.60 -8.75 3.45
CA THR A 109 -7.42 -10.22 3.47
C THR A 109 -8.60 -10.99 4.08
N GLY A 110 -9.81 -10.50 3.84
CA GLY A 110 -11.05 -11.10 4.37
C GLY A 110 -11.45 -10.68 5.77
N THR A 111 -10.68 -9.83 6.48
CA THR A 111 -11.09 -9.29 7.78
C THR A 111 -12.04 -8.10 7.64
N THR A 112 -12.84 -7.87 8.67
CA THR A 112 -13.70 -6.68 8.81
C THR A 112 -13.19 -5.72 9.89
N THR A 113 -12.07 -6.06 10.53
CA THR A 113 -11.42 -5.30 11.59
C THR A 113 -10.67 -4.08 11.05
N PRO A 114 -10.23 -3.17 11.93
CA PRO A 114 -9.40 -2.03 11.53
C PRO A 114 -8.14 -2.47 10.79
N PHE A 115 -7.45 -3.53 11.21
CA PHE A 115 -6.25 -4.02 10.53
C PHE A 115 -6.44 -5.45 10.03
N SER A 116 -5.64 -5.87 9.05
CA SER A 116 -5.56 -7.29 8.66
C SER A 116 -5.08 -8.19 9.80
N THR A 117 -4.37 -7.62 10.79
CA THR A 117 -3.89 -8.28 12.01
C THR A 117 -4.92 -8.30 13.13
N GLY A 118 -6.15 -7.83 12.89
CA GLY A 118 -7.23 -7.72 13.87
C GLY A 118 -7.47 -6.29 14.34
N ASP A 119 -7.85 -6.13 15.60
CA ASP A 119 -8.21 -4.82 16.20
C ASP A 119 -7.02 -3.99 16.66
N CYS A 120 -5.83 -4.58 16.63
CA CYS A 120 -4.58 -3.94 17.02
C CYS A 120 -3.52 -4.05 15.94
N ILE A 121 -2.58 -3.10 16.01
CA ILE A 121 -1.36 -3.09 15.20
C ILE A 121 -0.18 -2.63 16.05
N THR A 122 0.99 -3.17 15.73
CA THR A 122 2.26 -2.84 16.37
C THR A 122 3.29 -2.36 15.38
N THR A 123 4.32 -1.68 15.89
CA THR A 123 5.42 -1.15 15.08
C THR A 123 6.36 -2.24 14.53
N SER A 124 6.21 -3.50 14.97
CA SER A 124 6.85 -4.67 14.35
C SER A 124 6.03 -5.26 13.20
N GLN A 125 4.74 -4.92 13.09
CA GLN A 125 3.85 -5.36 12.02
C GLN A 125 3.73 -4.32 10.89
N ALA A 126 3.80 -3.03 11.21
CA ALA A 126 3.73 -1.95 10.22
C ALA A 126 4.62 -0.76 10.61
N ASN A 127 4.99 0.05 9.62
CA ASN A 127 5.70 1.30 9.82
C ASN A 127 4.70 2.48 9.89
N TYR A 128 4.53 3.06 11.07
CA TYR A 128 3.64 4.21 11.31
C TYR A 128 4.15 5.05 12.48
N TYR A 129 3.37 6.08 12.86
CA TYR A 129 3.65 6.92 14.03
C TYR A 129 3.51 6.15 15.35
N GLY A 130 4.55 5.39 15.71
CA GLY A 130 4.57 4.50 16.87
C GLY A 130 4.71 5.15 18.25
N LYS A 131 4.42 6.46 18.38
CA LYS A 131 4.36 7.14 19.68
C LYS A 131 2.96 7.09 20.31
N SER A 132 1.95 6.64 19.58
CA SER A 132 0.59 6.48 20.08
C SER A 132 0.00 5.14 19.67
N ASN A 133 -0.71 4.51 20.60
CA ASN A 133 -1.39 3.24 20.35
C ASN A 133 -2.68 3.48 19.54
N TYR A 134 -3.13 2.46 18.82
CA TYR A 134 -4.45 2.51 18.21
C TYR A 134 -5.52 2.30 19.28
N ALA A 135 -6.39 3.28 19.46
CA ALA A 135 -7.62 3.23 20.27
C ALA A 135 -7.51 2.57 21.67
N ASN A 136 -6.35 2.64 22.32
CA ASN A 136 -6.06 1.90 23.55
C ASN A 136 -6.41 0.39 23.46
N CYS A 137 -6.24 -0.22 22.28
CA CYS A 137 -6.64 -1.60 21.98
C CYS A 137 -5.89 -2.68 22.80
N GLY A 138 -5.05 -2.29 23.76
CA GLY A 138 -4.33 -3.18 24.67
C GLY A 138 -2.87 -3.43 24.30
N VAL A 139 -2.44 -3.04 23.10
CA VAL A 139 -1.04 -3.17 22.68
C VAL A 139 -0.29 -1.85 22.77
N LYS A 140 0.87 -1.90 23.45
CA LYS A 140 1.79 -0.76 23.55
C LYS A 140 2.74 -0.73 22.35
N THR A 141 2.79 0.43 21.74
CA THR A 141 3.73 0.80 20.67
C THR A 141 4.79 1.71 21.30
N GLY A 142 5.97 1.76 20.69
CA GLY A 142 7.04 2.63 21.20
C GLY A 142 8.15 2.95 20.20
N VAL A 143 8.12 2.36 19.02
CA VAL A 143 9.14 2.57 17.99
C VAL A 143 8.58 3.50 16.91
N TYR A 144 9.03 4.76 16.91
CA TYR A 144 8.80 5.66 15.79
C TYR A 144 10.08 5.77 14.96
N ARG A 145 10.04 5.24 13.73
CA ARG A 145 11.21 5.20 12.85
C ARG A 145 11.51 6.55 12.20
N GLY A 146 10.48 7.36 11.91
CA GLY A 146 10.61 8.67 11.28
C GLY A 146 11.10 8.64 9.82
N LYS A 147 11.18 7.46 9.20
CA LYS A 147 11.61 7.23 7.82
C LYS A 147 11.02 5.93 7.28
N THR A 148 11.17 5.71 5.97
CA THR A 148 10.75 4.45 5.32
C THR A 148 11.61 3.28 5.77
N VAL A 149 11.14 2.06 5.55
CA VAL A 149 11.92 0.84 5.74
C VAL A 149 12.10 0.14 4.39
N PRO A 150 13.08 -0.78 4.24
CA PRO A 150 13.15 -1.59 3.03
C PRO A 150 11.82 -2.33 2.82
N THR A 151 11.30 -2.31 1.60
CA THR A 151 10.05 -3.01 1.29
C THR A 151 10.22 -4.50 1.56
N GLY A 152 9.20 -5.14 2.14
CA GLY A 152 9.28 -6.57 2.47
C GLY A 152 10.00 -6.88 3.80
N SER A 153 10.46 -5.87 4.54
CA SER A 153 11.15 -6.08 5.83
C SER A 153 10.21 -6.35 7.02
N LEU A 154 8.92 -6.04 6.87
CA LEU A 154 7.90 -6.27 7.89
C LEU A 154 7.02 -7.48 7.52
N PRO A 155 6.39 -8.14 8.51
CA PRO A 155 5.55 -9.32 8.27
C PRO A 155 4.46 -9.06 7.22
N ALA A 156 4.18 -10.08 6.42
CA ALA A 156 3.07 -10.07 5.50
C ALA A 156 1.72 -10.33 6.17
N ASN A 157 0.66 -9.83 5.56
CA ASN A 157 -0.68 -10.31 5.86
C ASN A 157 -0.87 -11.78 5.40
N PRO A 158 -2.00 -12.43 5.73
CA PRO A 158 -2.25 -13.83 5.33
C PRO A 158 -2.24 -14.11 3.81
N TRP A 159 -2.19 -13.08 2.96
CA TRP A 159 -2.05 -13.19 1.51
C TRP A 159 -0.63 -12.81 1.03
N ASP A 160 0.40 -12.97 1.88
CA ASP A 160 1.80 -12.70 1.55
C ASP A 160 2.09 -11.27 1.03
N LEU A 161 1.28 -10.27 1.43
CA LEU A 161 1.56 -8.86 1.19
C LEU A 161 2.27 -8.25 2.42
N PRO A 162 3.62 -8.09 2.42
CA PRO A 162 4.36 -7.38 3.48
C PRO A 162 3.93 -5.93 3.60
N TRP A 163 3.60 -5.46 4.80
CA TRP A 163 3.13 -4.08 5.01
C TRP A 163 4.27 -3.05 4.93
N ASP A 164 4.26 -2.17 3.93
CA ASP A 164 4.85 -0.82 4.06
C ASP A 164 4.06 0.22 3.24
N ALA A 165 2.73 0.23 3.34
CA ALA A 165 1.91 1.39 3.02
C ALA A 165 0.45 1.21 3.48
N ARG A 166 0.04 2.10 4.40
CA ARG A 166 -1.32 2.53 4.78
C ARG A 166 -2.33 1.45 5.25
N LYS A 167 -2.64 1.49 6.54
CA LYS A 167 -3.99 1.81 7.03
C LYS A 167 -3.80 2.58 8.34
N CYS A 168 -3.33 3.82 8.20
CA CYS A 168 -3.08 4.71 9.32
C CYS A 168 -3.50 6.11 8.89
N LEU A 169 -4.75 6.45 9.20
CA LEU A 169 -5.18 7.74 9.75
C LEU A 169 -4.49 8.99 9.19
N GLY A 170 -5.21 9.75 8.36
CA GLY A 170 -4.97 11.18 8.21
C GLY A 170 -3.62 11.62 7.63
N MET A 171 -2.96 10.82 6.78
CA MET A 171 -1.82 11.32 5.99
C MET A 171 -2.25 11.70 4.57
N ASP A 172 -1.97 12.98 4.25
CA ASP A 172 -2.10 13.67 2.97
C ASP A 172 -1.89 12.74 1.76
N ARG A 173 -2.79 12.88 0.76
CA ARG A 173 -2.79 12.16 -0.53
C ARG A 173 -1.48 12.32 -1.34
N ARG A 174 -0.52 13.12 -0.85
CA ARG A 174 0.77 13.44 -1.46
C ARG A 174 1.90 12.44 -1.21
N LEU A 175 1.79 11.53 -0.25
CA LEU A 175 2.80 10.47 -0.02
C LEU A 175 2.40 9.18 -0.73
N LEU A 176 2.62 9.16 -2.03
CA LEU A 176 2.30 8.07 -2.93
C LEU A 176 3.37 6.96 -2.84
N ALA A 177 3.29 6.09 -1.84
CA ALA A 177 3.85 4.74 -1.93
C ALA A 177 2.80 3.87 -2.63
N TRP A 178 2.99 3.58 -3.93
CA TRP A 178 2.03 2.79 -4.72
C TRP A 178 2.53 1.36 -4.94
N ARG A 179 1.56 0.45 -5.07
CA ARG A 179 1.77 -0.91 -5.56
C ARG A 179 1.24 -1.00 -6.98
N LEU A 180 1.97 -1.70 -7.84
CA LEU A 180 1.54 -1.96 -9.22
C LEU A 180 0.51 -3.07 -9.22
N GLN A 181 -0.47 -2.96 -10.10
CA GLN A 181 -1.35 -4.06 -10.45
C GLN A 181 -1.00 -4.56 -11.85
N LYS A 182 -1.03 -5.87 -12.06
CA LYS A 182 -1.00 -6.53 -13.37
C LYS A 182 -2.39 -7.08 -13.68
N CYS A 183 -2.96 -6.68 -14.81
CA CYS A 183 -4.27 -7.16 -15.27
C CYS A 183 -4.13 -8.53 -15.91
N SER A 184 -4.82 -9.52 -15.34
CA SER A 184 -4.97 -10.91 -15.81
C SER A 184 -3.67 -11.70 -16.04
N LEU A 185 -3.74 -13.01 -15.75
CA LEU A 185 -2.80 -14.00 -16.27
C LEU A 185 -3.26 -14.41 -17.67
#